data_AF-A0A6P0DSZ4-F1
#
_entry.id   AF-A0A6P0DSZ4-F1
#
_cell.length_a   1.000
_cell.length_b   1.000
_cell.length_c   1.000
_cell.angle_alpha   90.00
_cell.angle_beta   90.00
_cell.angle_gamma   90.00
#
_symmetry.space_group_name_H-M   'P 1'
#
loop_
_entity.id
_entity.type
_entity.pdbx_description
1 polymer ?
#
loop_
_entity_poly.entity_id
_entity_poly.type
_entity_poly.pdbx_seq_one_letter_code
_entity_poly.pdbx_strand_id
1 'polypeptide(L)'
;LYWGPEGTWLGDERYSGERELAEPLGAVQMGLIYVNPEGPNGTPDPLASARDIRETFARMAMNDEETVALIAGGHTFGKTHGAGDPSFVGVDPEGGELEAQGLGWTSKFNTGVGRDAIGSGLEVTWTQT
;
A
#
# COMPACT_ATOMS: atom_id res chain seq x y z
N LEU A 1 8.87 7.47 16.30
CA LEU A 1 8.50 8.10 15.02
C LEU A 1 7.03 8.51 15.11
N TYR A 2 6.65 9.62 14.49
CA TYR A 2 5.26 10.05 14.39
C TYR A 2 4.78 9.75 12.97
N TRP A 3 3.78 8.86 12.84
CA TRP A 3 3.32 8.33 11.54
C TRP A 3 2.05 9.01 11.00
N GLY A 4 1.46 9.92 11.77
CA GLY A 4 0.25 10.64 11.40
C GLY A 4 -0.72 10.78 12.57
N PRO A 5 -1.75 11.63 12.41
CA PRO A 5 -2.77 11.87 13.43
C PRO A 5 -3.84 10.78 13.51
N GLU A 6 -3.94 9.91 12.51
CA GLU A 6 -5.08 9.00 12.36
C GLU A 6 -5.13 7.94 13.46
N GLY A 7 -6.32 7.73 14.01
CA GLY A 7 -6.61 6.64 14.96
C GLY A 7 -6.97 5.31 14.30
N THR A 8 -6.96 5.22 12.96
CA THR A 8 -7.38 4.03 12.20
C THR A 8 -6.44 3.74 11.04
N TRP A 9 -6.28 2.44 10.73
CA TRP A 9 -5.54 2.00 9.55
C TRP A 9 -6.21 2.50 8.27
N LEU A 10 -5.39 2.91 7.30
CA LEU A 10 -5.79 3.49 6.02
C LEU A 10 -6.62 4.78 6.15
N GLY A 11 -6.71 5.38 7.34
CA GLY A 11 -7.29 6.71 7.53
C GLY A 11 -6.48 7.79 6.80
N ASP A 12 -7.18 8.89 6.52
CA ASP A 12 -6.61 10.13 5.98
C ASP A 12 -7.14 11.32 6.77
N GLU A 13 -6.31 11.88 7.66
CA GLU A 13 -6.54 13.14 8.36
C GLU A 13 -5.32 14.05 8.23
N ARG A 14 -4.60 13.93 7.12
CA ARG A 14 -3.23 14.45 6.94
C ARG A 14 -3.09 15.47 5.82
N TYR A 15 -4.17 15.82 5.14
CA TYR A 15 -4.17 16.84 4.11
C TYR A 15 -4.85 18.13 4.57
N SER A 16 -4.38 19.25 4.00
CA SER A 16 -5.05 20.54 4.08
C SER A 16 -4.96 21.28 2.75
N GLY A 17 -5.63 22.44 2.65
CA GLY A 17 -5.66 23.22 1.40
C GLY A 17 -6.24 22.41 0.24
N GLU A 18 -5.62 22.49 -0.93
CA GLU A 18 -6.06 21.72 -2.10
C GLU A 18 -5.60 20.25 -2.03
N ARG A 19 -4.35 20.00 -1.65
CA ARG A 19 -3.76 18.66 -1.45
C ARG A 19 -2.39 18.73 -0.78
N GLU A 20 -2.24 19.60 0.22
CA GLU A 20 -0.97 19.76 0.94
C GLU A 20 -0.85 18.71 2.04
N LEU A 21 0.05 17.75 1.86
CA LEU A 21 0.32 16.71 2.85
C LEU A 21 1.05 17.31 4.06
N ALA A 22 0.57 17.03 5.26
CA ALA A 22 1.15 17.56 6.49
C ALA A 22 2.62 17.14 6.66
N GLU A 23 3.50 18.09 6.99
CA GLU A 23 4.86 17.76 7.41
C GLU A 23 4.85 17.11 8.82
N PRO A 24 5.72 16.12 9.09
CA PRO A 24 6.79 15.58 8.26
C PRO A 24 6.39 14.28 7.50
N LEU A 25 5.11 14.08 7.22
CA LEU A 25 4.61 12.80 6.70
C LEU A 25 5.04 12.56 5.24
N GLY A 26 5.36 11.31 4.92
CA GLY A 26 5.80 10.88 3.58
C GLY A 26 4.82 9.96 2.85
N ALA A 27 3.62 9.72 3.39
CA ALA A 27 2.62 8.82 2.80
C ALA A 27 1.20 9.40 2.85
N VAL A 28 0.35 9.00 1.90
CA VAL A 28 -0.99 9.58 1.71
C VAL A 28 -2.07 9.06 2.67
N GLN A 29 -1.85 7.91 3.32
CA GLN A 29 -2.77 7.32 4.30
C GLN A 29 -1.98 6.59 5.40
N MET A 30 -2.60 6.39 6.55
CA MET A 30 -1.98 5.66 7.68
C MET A 30 -1.70 4.21 7.30
N GLY A 31 -0.45 3.78 7.48
CA GLY A 31 -0.01 2.41 7.19
C GLY A 31 0.39 2.13 5.74
N LEU A 32 0.24 3.08 4.82
CA LEU A 32 0.81 2.97 3.48
C LEU A 32 2.28 3.40 3.45
N ILE A 33 3.04 2.86 2.49
CA ILE A 33 4.45 3.23 2.30
C ILE A 33 4.56 4.60 1.61
N TYR A 34 3.84 4.81 0.51
CA TYR A 34 3.82 6.06 -0.25
C TYR A 34 2.38 6.48 -0.58
N VAL A 35 1.80 5.81 -1.58
CA VAL A 35 0.49 6.14 -2.15
C VAL A 35 -0.46 4.95 -2.09
N ASN A 36 -1.74 5.22 -2.29
CA ASN A 36 -2.74 4.18 -2.48
C ASN A 36 -2.61 3.58 -3.90
N PRO A 37 -2.47 2.26 -4.04
CA PRO A 37 -2.29 1.62 -5.35
C PRO A 37 -3.52 1.71 -6.27
N GLU A 38 -4.70 2.01 -5.72
CA GLU A 38 -5.94 2.21 -6.47
C GLU A 38 -6.17 3.68 -6.85
N GLY A 39 -5.26 4.58 -6.42
CA GLY A 39 -5.32 6.02 -6.61
C GLY A 39 -5.89 6.79 -5.42
N PRO A 40 -5.91 8.14 -5.48
CA PRO A 40 -6.29 8.99 -4.36
C PRO A 40 -7.62 8.58 -3.73
N ASN A 41 -7.59 8.19 -2.46
CA ASN A 41 -8.77 7.74 -1.70
C ASN A 41 -9.54 6.61 -2.40
N GLY A 42 -8.84 5.72 -3.11
CA GLY A 42 -9.41 4.61 -3.88
C GLY A 42 -10.04 5.03 -5.22
N THR A 43 -9.81 6.27 -5.67
CA THR A 43 -10.30 6.74 -6.98
C THR A 43 -9.25 6.47 -8.05
N PRO A 44 -9.55 5.66 -9.08
CA PRO A 44 -8.57 5.25 -10.10
C PRO A 44 -8.37 6.32 -11.18
N ASP A 45 -7.88 7.49 -10.78
CA ASP A 45 -7.44 8.58 -11.67
C ASP A 45 -5.90 8.59 -11.74
N PRO A 46 -5.28 8.12 -12.85
CA PRO A 46 -3.83 8.08 -12.97
C PRO A 46 -3.14 9.45 -12.91
N LEU A 47 -3.81 10.52 -13.36
CA LEU A 47 -3.23 11.86 -13.34
C LEU A 47 -3.23 12.43 -11.92
N ALA A 48 -4.29 12.14 -11.15
CA ALA A 48 -4.33 12.49 -9.74
C ALA A 48 -3.31 11.65 -8.93
N SER A 49 -3.21 10.34 -9.20
CA SER A 49 -2.19 9.47 -8.60
C SER A 49 -0.77 9.96 -8.85
N ALA A 50 -0.47 10.43 -10.07
CA ALA A 50 0.87 10.93 -10.40
C ALA A 50 1.29 12.16 -9.57
N ARG A 51 0.34 12.96 -9.07
CA ARG A 51 0.63 14.06 -8.15
C ARG A 51 1.08 13.54 -6.79
N ASP A 52 0.35 12.58 -6.24
CA ASP A 52 0.68 11.93 -4.96
C ASP A 52 2.00 11.17 -5.02
N ILE A 53 2.25 10.44 -6.12
CA ILE A 53 3.49 9.70 -6.36
C ILE A 53 4.66 10.67 -6.31
N ARG A 54 4.61 11.76 -7.08
CA ARG A 54 5.69 12.76 -7.11
C ARG A 54 5.94 13.35 -5.72
N GLU A 55 4.90 13.78 -5.03
CA GLU A 55 5.03 14.42 -3.71
C GLU A 55 5.64 13.48 -2.67
N THR A 56 5.09 12.26 -2.55
CA THR A 56 5.55 11.29 -1.54
C THR A 56 6.96 10.78 -1.82
N PHE A 57 7.33 10.56 -3.08
CA PHE A 57 8.70 10.19 -3.44
C PHE A 57 9.68 11.35 -3.22
N ALA A 58 9.30 12.60 -3.51
CA ALA A 58 10.14 13.76 -3.23
C ALA A 58 10.43 13.91 -1.72
N ARG A 59 9.42 13.65 -0.86
CA ARG A 59 9.60 13.61 0.61
C ARG A 59 10.46 12.45 1.10
N MET A 60 10.65 11.43 0.26
CA MET A 60 11.58 10.33 0.49
C MET A 60 12.86 10.46 -0.36
N ALA A 61 13.20 11.69 -0.73
CA ALA A 61 14.45 12.07 -1.40
C ALA A 61 14.66 11.42 -2.79
N MET A 62 13.57 11.12 -3.50
CA MET A 62 13.61 10.64 -4.88
C MET A 62 13.04 11.70 -5.82
N ASN A 63 13.79 12.04 -6.86
CA ASN A 63 13.32 12.91 -7.94
C ASN A 63 12.47 12.16 -8.97
N ASP A 64 11.98 12.84 -10.01
CA ASP A 64 11.10 12.25 -11.03
C ASP A 64 11.75 11.07 -11.78
N GLU A 65 13.04 11.15 -12.13
CA GLU A 65 13.74 10.07 -12.84
C GLU A 65 13.90 8.85 -11.95
N GLU A 66 14.35 9.05 -10.71
CA GLU A 66 14.53 7.99 -9.72
C GLU A 66 13.20 7.31 -9.39
N THR A 67 12.13 8.08 -9.26
CA THR A 67 10.77 7.58 -8.99
C THR A 67 10.30 6.66 -10.11
N VAL A 68 10.46 7.10 -11.36
CA VAL A 68 10.11 6.26 -12.52
C VAL A 68 10.95 4.99 -12.54
N ALA A 69 12.27 5.10 -12.34
CA ALA A 69 13.18 3.96 -12.36
C ALA A 69 12.86 2.94 -11.26
N LEU A 70 12.55 3.39 -10.04
CA LEU A 70 12.18 2.53 -8.92
C LEU A 70 10.86 1.79 -9.17
N ILE A 71 9.81 2.51 -9.59
CA ILE A 71 8.49 1.90 -9.80
C ILE A 71 8.53 0.93 -10.98
N ALA A 72 9.07 1.36 -12.13
CA ALA A 72 9.14 0.50 -13.31
C ALA A 72 10.09 -0.67 -13.10
N GLY A 73 11.26 -0.43 -12.49
CA GLY A 73 12.23 -1.48 -12.15
C GLY A 73 11.66 -2.50 -11.16
N GLY A 74 10.94 -2.04 -10.13
CA GLY A 74 10.27 -2.91 -9.17
C GLY A 74 9.16 -3.75 -9.79
N HIS A 75 8.23 -3.11 -10.51
CA HIS A 75 7.12 -3.80 -11.18
C HIS A 75 7.54 -4.59 -12.43
N THR A 76 8.84 -4.64 -12.77
CA THR A 76 9.36 -5.63 -13.73
C THR A 76 9.31 -7.05 -13.15
N PHE A 77 9.17 -7.20 -11.82
CA PHE A 77 9.23 -8.49 -11.15
C PHE A 77 7.96 -8.82 -10.37
N GLY A 78 7.59 -10.11 -10.41
CA GLY A 78 6.56 -10.67 -9.53
C GLY A 78 5.13 -10.28 -9.89
N LYS A 79 4.27 -10.24 -8.87
CA LYS A 79 2.83 -9.95 -8.99
C LYS A 79 2.25 -9.43 -7.68
N THR A 80 1.09 -8.78 -7.73
CA THR A 80 0.25 -8.55 -6.55
C THR A 80 -0.55 -9.81 -6.20
N HIS A 81 -1.22 -9.85 -5.04
CA HIS A 81 -2.01 -11.01 -4.60
C HIS A 81 -3.40 -10.57 -4.10
N GLY A 82 -4.44 -11.10 -4.71
CA GLY A 82 -5.85 -10.75 -4.52
C GLY A 82 -6.77 -11.86 -4.99
N ALA A 83 -6.42 -13.12 -4.70
CA ALA A 83 -7.14 -14.30 -5.17
C ALA A 83 -8.58 -14.44 -4.64
N GLY A 84 -8.93 -13.70 -3.59
CA GLY A 84 -10.24 -13.74 -2.94
C GLY A 84 -10.54 -12.45 -2.17
N ASP A 85 -11.70 -12.42 -1.53
CA ASP A 85 -12.17 -11.28 -0.76
C ASP A 85 -11.23 -11.00 0.44
N PRO A 86 -10.72 -9.75 0.60
CA PRO A 86 -9.84 -9.40 1.72
C PRO A 86 -10.43 -9.66 3.11
N SER A 87 -11.75 -9.78 3.26
CA SER A 87 -12.40 -10.14 4.54
C SER A 87 -12.05 -11.54 5.04
N PHE A 88 -11.46 -12.41 4.19
CA PHE A 88 -10.91 -13.69 4.62
C PHE A 88 -9.56 -13.58 5.33
N VAL A 89 -8.88 -12.43 5.24
CA VAL A 89 -7.58 -12.19 5.87
C VAL A 89 -7.77 -11.85 7.35
N GLY A 90 -7.06 -12.58 8.21
CA GLY A 90 -7.07 -12.34 9.65
C GLY A 90 -6.33 -11.08 10.08
N VAL A 91 -6.19 -10.93 11.39
CA VAL A 91 -5.48 -9.83 12.05
C VAL A 91 -4.00 -9.75 11.63
N ASP A 92 -3.42 -8.56 11.72
CA ASP A 92 -1.99 -8.34 11.51
C ASP A 92 -1.13 -9.04 12.59
N PRO A 93 0.20 -9.12 12.43
CA PRO A 93 1.07 -9.85 13.34
C PRO A 93 0.97 -9.42 14.82
N GLU A 94 0.79 -8.13 15.12
CA GLU A 94 0.71 -7.64 16.51
C GLU A 94 -0.66 -7.92 17.13
N GLY A 95 -1.70 -8.12 16.31
CA GLY A 95 -3.02 -8.57 16.75
C GLY A 95 -3.16 -10.10 16.84
N GLY A 96 -2.14 -10.86 16.43
CA GLY A 96 -2.18 -12.31 16.30
C GLY A 96 -2.11 -13.08 17.63
N GLU A 97 -2.57 -14.33 17.61
CA GLU A 97 -2.44 -15.27 18.73
C GLU A 97 -1.01 -15.79 18.87
N LEU A 98 -0.61 -16.25 20.06
CA LEU A 98 0.75 -16.67 20.36
C LEU A 98 1.21 -17.87 19.49
N GLU A 99 0.31 -18.79 19.16
CA GLU A 99 0.61 -19.94 18.29
C GLU A 99 0.93 -19.55 16.85
N ALA A 100 0.60 -18.33 16.43
CA ALA A 100 1.01 -17.80 15.12
C ALA A 100 2.51 -17.47 15.08
N GLN A 101 3.20 -17.47 16.23
CA GLN A 101 4.66 -17.31 16.34
C GLN A 101 5.18 -16.04 15.64
N GLY A 102 4.46 -14.93 15.79
CA GLY A 102 4.81 -13.65 15.20
C GLY A 102 4.42 -13.49 13.72
N LEU A 103 3.70 -14.46 13.15
CA LEU A 103 3.04 -14.30 11.84
C LEU A 103 1.65 -13.69 12.00
N GLY A 104 1.17 -13.05 10.94
CA GLY A 104 -0.17 -12.47 10.85
C GLY A 104 -0.77 -12.63 9.46
N TRP A 105 -1.91 -11.99 9.23
CA TRP A 105 -2.67 -12.03 7.97
C TRP A 105 -3.00 -13.45 7.49
N THR A 106 -3.17 -14.39 8.43
CA THR A 106 -3.59 -15.76 8.10
C THR A 106 -4.92 -15.71 7.38
N SER A 107 -4.93 -16.18 6.13
CA SER A 107 -6.13 -16.18 5.29
C SER A 107 -6.93 -17.47 5.46
N LYS A 108 -8.25 -17.33 5.57
CA LYS A 108 -9.21 -18.45 5.55
C LYS A 108 -9.71 -18.79 4.15
N PHE A 109 -9.20 -18.11 3.12
CA PHE A 109 -9.60 -18.36 1.73
C PHE A 109 -8.86 -19.59 1.17
N ASN A 110 -9.58 -20.68 0.93
CA ASN A 110 -9.03 -21.94 0.40
C ASN A 110 -7.79 -22.41 1.19
N THR A 111 -6.60 -22.47 0.55
CA THR A 111 -5.35 -22.84 1.23
C THR A 111 -4.70 -21.68 1.98
N GLY A 112 -5.15 -20.44 1.76
CA GLY A 112 -4.65 -19.21 2.38
C GLY A 112 -3.28 -18.74 1.91
N VAL A 113 -2.61 -19.52 1.05
CA VAL A 113 -1.23 -19.29 0.57
C VAL A 113 -1.07 -19.76 -0.87
N GLY A 114 0.02 -19.33 -1.53
CA GLY A 114 0.33 -19.73 -2.91
C GLY A 114 -0.69 -19.16 -3.89
N ARG A 115 -1.35 -20.04 -4.65
CA ARG A 115 -2.38 -19.63 -5.64
C ARG A 115 -3.59 -18.92 -5.02
N ASP A 116 -3.84 -19.17 -3.73
CA ASP A 116 -4.98 -18.64 -2.98
C ASP A 116 -4.55 -17.49 -2.04
N ALA A 117 -3.36 -16.92 -2.25
CA ALA A 117 -2.83 -15.84 -1.42
C ALA A 117 -3.59 -14.52 -1.64
N ILE A 118 -3.76 -13.77 -0.55
CA ILE A 118 -4.31 -12.41 -0.54
C ILE A 118 -3.27 -11.53 0.16
N GLY A 119 -2.78 -10.52 -0.56
CA GLY A 119 -1.85 -9.51 -0.07
C GLY A 119 -2.52 -8.15 -0.09
N SER A 120 -2.31 -7.36 -1.15
CA SER A 120 -2.97 -6.07 -1.31
C SER A 120 -4.46 -6.16 -1.68
N GLY A 121 -4.93 -7.33 -2.14
CA GLY A 121 -6.27 -7.49 -2.72
C GLY A 121 -6.33 -7.25 -4.23
N LEU A 122 -5.27 -6.68 -4.83
CA LEU A 122 -5.11 -6.57 -6.28
C LEU A 122 -4.53 -7.86 -6.85
N GLU A 123 -4.91 -8.24 -8.07
CA GLU A 123 -4.42 -9.44 -8.76
C GLU A 123 -3.85 -9.09 -10.15
N VAL A 124 -2.64 -8.54 -10.15
CA VAL A 124 -1.92 -8.03 -11.34
C VAL A 124 -0.58 -8.73 -11.46
N THR A 125 -0.27 -9.20 -12.67
CA THR A 125 1.08 -9.63 -13.07
C THR A 125 1.51 -8.72 -14.22
N TRP A 126 2.57 -7.94 -14.02
CA TRP A 126 2.94 -6.87 -14.94
C TRP A 126 3.64 -7.36 -16.21
N THR A 127 4.51 -8.37 -16.07
CA THR A 127 5.35 -8.88 -17.15
C THR A 127 5.02 -10.34 -17.47
N GLN A 128 5.44 -10.81 -18.64
CA GLN A 128 5.31 -12.21 -19.04
C GLN A 128 6.46 -13.10 -18.52
N THR A 129 7.48 -12.48 -17.94
CA THR A 129 8.75 -13.08 -17.50
C THR A 129 9.22 -12.42 -16.23
#